data_AF-A0A354WML5-F1
#
_entry.id   AF-A0A354WML5-F1
#
_cell.length_a   1.000
_cell.length_b   1.000
_cell.length_c   1.000
_cell.angle_alpha   90.00
_cell.angle_beta   90.00
_cell.angle_gamma   90.00
#
_symmetry.space_group_name_H-M   'P 1'
#
loop_
_entity.id
_entity.type
_entity.pdbx_description
1 polymer ?
#
loop_
_entity_poly.entity_id
_entity_poly.type
_entity_poly.pdbx_seq_one_letter_code
_entity_poly.pdbx_strand_id
1 'polypeptide(L)'
;VVGFIGPEYLYDARQVTRAGLEDHFMGKLTGISMGCDCCYTNHMKADQNDIENLASLLTMAGCNYFMGIPHGDDIMLNYQTTGFRETAALREITGKTAIPEFQRWLEKMGFVENGRLTKKAGDGSSLLF
;
A
#
# COMPACT_ATOMS: atom_id res chain seq x y z
N VAL A 1 -10.13 4.81 2.63
CA VAL A 1 -10.01 4.56 1.17
C VAL A 1 -10.06 5.91 0.50
N VAL A 2 -9.05 6.28 -0.28
CA VAL A 2 -8.99 7.59 -0.95
C VAL A 2 -8.88 7.39 -2.45
N GLY A 3 -9.73 8.06 -3.23
CA GLY A 3 -9.73 7.98 -4.70
C GLY A 3 -10.59 6.86 -5.31
N PHE A 4 -11.36 6.12 -4.50
CA PHE A 4 -12.20 5.01 -4.97
C PHE A 4 -13.51 5.41 -5.65
N ILE A 5 -14.03 6.62 -5.38
CA ILE A 5 -15.32 7.06 -5.94
C ILE A 5 -15.15 7.58 -7.37
N GLY A 6 -14.34 8.63 -7.55
CA GLY A 6 -14.16 9.26 -8.86
C GLY A 6 -13.90 10.75 -8.79
N PRO A 7 -13.72 11.40 -9.96
CA PRO A 7 -13.38 12.81 -10.09
C PRO A 7 -14.46 13.76 -9.58
N GLU A 8 -15.68 13.29 -9.37
CA GLU A 8 -16.79 14.05 -8.78
C GLU A 8 -16.57 14.39 -7.30
N TYR A 9 -15.71 13.63 -6.61
CA TYR A 9 -15.36 13.86 -5.20
C TYR A 9 -13.92 14.33 -5.02
N LEU A 10 -12.96 13.69 -5.69
CA LEU A 10 -11.55 14.09 -5.75
C LEU A 10 -11.09 14.05 -7.20
N TYR A 11 -10.90 15.21 -7.81
CA TYR A 11 -10.76 15.32 -9.27
C TYR A 11 -9.43 14.78 -9.83
N ASP A 12 -8.33 15.04 -9.13
CA ASP A 12 -6.97 14.77 -9.60
C ASP A 12 -6.05 14.23 -8.49
N ALA A 13 -4.87 13.80 -8.89
CA ALA A 13 -3.81 13.31 -8.01
C ALA A 13 -3.45 14.25 -6.85
N ARG A 14 -3.54 15.58 -7.06
CA ARG A 14 -3.25 16.56 -6.01
C ARG A 14 -4.30 16.50 -4.90
N GLN A 15 -5.57 16.41 -5.28
CA GLN A 15 -6.67 16.28 -4.34
C GLN A 15 -6.64 14.93 -3.60
N VAL A 16 -6.38 13.83 -4.32
CA VAL A 16 -6.20 12.49 -3.72
C VAL A 16 -5.06 12.48 -2.70
N THR A 17 -3.91 13.06 -3.06
CA THR A 17 -2.76 13.13 -2.14
C THR A 17 -3.09 13.92 -0.88
N ARG A 18 -3.73 15.09 -1.06
CA ARG A 18 -4.12 15.95 0.06
C ARG A 18 -5.09 15.24 0.99
N ALA A 19 -6.15 14.65 0.45
CA ALA A 19 -7.18 13.94 1.21
C ALA A 19 -6.58 12.74 1.96
N GLY A 20 -5.70 11.95 1.33
CA GLY A 20 -5.07 10.81 1.99
C GLY A 20 -4.22 11.21 3.21
N LEU A 21 -3.50 12.33 3.14
CA LEU A 21 -2.75 12.87 4.27
C LEU A 21 -3.66 13.42 5.38
N GLU A 22 -4.76 14.09 5.00
CA GLU A 22 -5.76 14.60 5.95
C GLU A 22 -6.43 13.46 6.71
N ASP A 23 -6.93 12.44 6.00
CA ASP A 23 -7.56 11.26 6.57
C ASP A 23 -6.62 10.56 7.56
N HIS A 24 -5.37 10.34 7.15
CA HIS A 24 -4.38 9.70 8.00
C HIS A 24 -4.12 10.52 9.28
N PHE A 25 -3.89 11.83 9.15
CA PHE A 25 -3.67 12.71 10.30
C PHE A 25 -4.86 12.70 11.26
N MET A 26 -6.09 12.85 10.74
CA MET A 26 -7.30 12.84 11.57
C MET A 26 -7.50 11.51 12.28
N GLY A 27 -7.27 10.38 11.60
CA GLY A 27 -7.36 9.06 12.22
C GLY A 27 -6.33 8.86 13.34
N LYS A 28 -5.08 9.30 13.12
CA LYS A 28 -4.05 9.26 14.16
C LYS A 28 -4.38 10.17 15.34
N LEU A 29 -4.84 11.40 15.08
CA LEU A 29 -5.26 12.35 16.12
C LEU A 29 -6.41 11.79 16.96
N THR A 30 -7.33 11.06 16.33
CA THR A 30 -8.45 10.39 16.99
C THR A 30 -8.00 9.20 17.87
N GLY A 31 -6.77 8.72 17.71
CA GLY A 31 -6.22 7.59 18.46
C GLY A 31 -6.58 6.21 17.90
N ILE A 32 -7.00 6.13 16.64
CA ILE A 32 -7.29 4.85 15.97
C ILE A 32 -6.10 4.34 15.16
N SER A 33 -6.08 3.03 14.91
CA SER A 33 -5.10 2.40 14.00
C SER A 33 -5.44 2.73 12.55
N MET A 34 -5.00 3.91 12.10
CA MET A 34 -5.32 4.42 10.76
C MET A 34 -4.36 3.87 9.70
N GLY A 35 -4.94 3.23 8.68
CA GLY A 35 -4.30 2.90 7.42
C GLY A 35 -4.89 3.69 6.26
N CYS A 36 -4.43 3.43 5.04
CA CYS A 36 -4.98 4.03 3.84
C CYS A 36 -4.95 3.04 2.67
N ASP A 37 -6.09 2.87 2.01
CA ASP A 37 -6.09 2.32 0.64
C ASP A 37 -5.82 3.51 -0.31
N CYS A 38 -4.59 3.57 -0.81
CA CYS A 38 -4.16 4.56 -1.79
C CYS A 38 -4.58 4.06 -3.17
N CYS A 39 -5.56 4.71 -3.78
CA CYS A 39 -6.14 4.21 -5.01
C CYS A 39 -6.71 5.30 -5.90
N TYR A 40 -7.05 4.95 -7.14
CA TYR A 40 -7.75 5.80 -8.08
C TYR A 40 -8.66 4.97 -8.99
N THR A 41 -9.66 5.63 -9.56
CA THR A 41 -10.48 5.06 -10.64
C THR A 41 -10.02 5.58 -12.00
N ASN A 42 -10.15 4.77 -13.06
CA ASN A 42 -9.70 5.11 -14.42
C ASN A 42 -10.26 6.40 -15.05
N HIS A 43 -11.34 6.96 -14.52
CA HIS A 43 -11.94 8.21 -15.02
C HIS A 43 -11.51 9.46 -14.21
N MET A 44 -10.60 9.29 -13.24
CA MET A 44 -9.95 10.37 -12.50
C MET A 44 -8.68 10.83 -13.22
N LYS A 45 -8.26 12.09 -13.01
CA LYS A 45 -6.94 12.56 -13.49
C LYS A 45 -5.82 12.15 -12.53
N ALA A 46 -5.58 10.85 -12.46
CA ALA A 46 -4.54 10.23 -11.65
C ALA A 46 -4.02 8.96 -12.35
N ASP A 47 -2.79 8.58 -12.04
CA ASP A 47 -2.20 7.32 -12.49
C ASP A 47 -1.49 6.56 -11.34
N GLN A 48 -0.87 5.43 -11.67
CA GLN A 48 -0.19 4.59 -10.67
C GLN A 48 0.97 5.31 -9.97
N ASN A 49 1.70 6.21 -10.66
CA ASN A 49 2.80 6.95 -10.04
C ASN A 49 2.28 7.89 -8.96
N ASP A 50 1.10 8.49 -9.17
CA ASP A 50 0.45 9.33 -8.17
C ASP A 50 0.11 8.55 -6.89
N ILE A 51 -0.32 7.30 -7.04
CA ILE A 51 -0.60 6.41 -5.92
C ILE A 51 0.67 5.98 -5.19
N GLU A 52 1.74 5.66 -5.91
CA GLU A 52 3.04 5.35 -5.32
C GLU A 52 3.65 6.55 -4.58
N ASN A 53 3.47 7.76 -5.11
CA ASN A 53 3.82 9.02 -4.44
C ASN A 53 3.07 9.16 -3.11
N LEU A 54 1.74 8.98 -3.12
CA LEU A 54 0.93 9.06 -1.91
C LEU A 54 1.31 7.97 -0.89
N ALA A 55 1.49 6.71 -1.33
CA ALA A 55 1.90 5.62 -0.46
C ALA A 55 3.27 5.88 0.19
N SER A 56 4.20 6.49 -0.55
CA SER A 56 5.50 6.92 -0.02
C SER A 56 5.35 8.00 1.06
N LEU A 57 4.57 9.05 0.79
CA LEU A 57 4.30 10.13 1.75
C LEU A 57 3.65 9.59 3.03
N LEU A 58 2.63 8.72 2.89
CA LEU A 58 1.93 8.11 4.01
C LEU A 58 2.82 7.15 4.80
N THR A 59 3.72 6.44 4.13
CA THR A 59 4.70 5.58 4.82
C THR A 59 5.60 6.43 5.73
N MET A 60 6.08 7.58 5.24
CA MET A 60 6.88 8.52 6.03
C MET A 60 6.06 9.17 7.15
N ALA A 61 4.76 9.39 6.95
CA ALA A 61 3.86 9.90 7.98
C ALA A 61 3.50 8.88 9.08
N GLY A 62 3.91 7.61 8.94
CA GLY A 62 3.62 6.57 9.94
C GLY A 62 2.27 5.86 9.75
N CYS A 63 1.78 5.79 8.51
CA CYS A 63 0.61 4.97 8.15
C CYS A 63 0.83 3.50 8.55
N ASN A 64 -0.19 2.89 9.16
CA ASN A 64 -0.06 1.54 9.73
C ASN A 64 -0.08 0.44 8.66
N TYR A 65 -0.89 0.61 7.62
CA TYR A 65 -1.10 -0.40 6.59
C TYR A 65 -1.62 0.22 5.28
N PHE A 66 -1.36 -0.49 4.19
CA PHE A 66 -1.90 -0.26 2.85
C PHE A 66 -2.60 -1.53 2.36
N MET A 67 -3.39 -1.41 1.30
CA MET A 67 -3.96 -2.55 0.59
C MET A 67 -2.94 -3.12 -0.41
N GLY A 68 -3.05 -4.40 -0.76
CA GLY A 68 -2.17 -5.03 -1.73
C GLY A 68 -2.98 -5.92 -2.66
N ILE A 69 -2.91 -5.66 -3.97
CA ILE A 69 -3.58 -6.46 -5.02
C ILE A 69 -2.53 -6.85 -6.08
N PRO A 70 -2.62 -8.02 -6.75
CA PRO A 70 -1.71 -8.34 -7.85
C PRO A 70 -1.65 -7.20 -8.87
N HIS A 71 -0.46 -6.62 -9.06
CA HIS A 71 -0.24 -5.44 -9.92
C HIS A 71 -1.07 -4.19 -9.57
N GLY A 72 -1.73 -4.16 -8.41
CA GLY A 72 -2.62 -3.07 -8.03
C GLY A 72 -3.95 -3.05 -8.79
N ASP A 73 -4.25 -4.03 -9.63
CA ASP A 73 -5.44 -4.05 -10.50
C ASP A 73 -6.56 -4.88 -9.89
N ASP A 74 -7.60 -4.23 -9.35
CA ASP A 74 -8.80 -4.92 -8.88
C ASP A 74 -9.80 -5.07 -10.02
N ILE A 75 -9.77 -6.24 -10.66
CA ILE A 75 -10.63 -6.58 -11.80
C ILE A 75 -12.12 -6.70 -11.44
N MET A 76 -12.46 -6.77 -10.16
CA MET A 76 -13.85 -6.92 -9.70
C MET A 76 -14.45 -5.55 -9.36
N LEU A 77 -13.63 -4.68 -8.75
CA LEU A 77 -14.02 -3.33 -8.34
C LEU A 77 -13.70 -2.25 -9.39
N ASN A 78 -12.95 -2.57 -10.45
CA ASN A 78 -12.59 -1.67 -11.56
C ASN A 78 -11.84 -0.40 -11.11
N TYR A 79 -10.90 -0.54 -10.19
CA TYR A 79 -10.04 0.54 -9.71
C TYR A 79 -8.60 0.04 -9.51
N GLN A 80 -7.66 0.96 -9.36
CA GLN A 80 -6.25 0.68 -9.19
C GLN A 80 -5.79 1.11 -7.79
N THR A 81 -5.05 0.25 -7.10
CA THR A 81 -4.49 0.44 -5.76
C THR A 81 -2.99 0.10 -5.73
N THR A 82 -2.37 0.05 -4.55
CA THR A 82 -1.02 -0.47 -4.36
C THR A 82 -0.95 -1.97 -4.56
N GLY A 83 0.15 -2.45 -5.15
CA GLY A 83 0.39 -3.88 -5.30
C GLY A 83 1.26 -4.47 -4.20
N PHE A 84 1.51 -5.79 -4.32
CA PHE A 84 2.34 -6.52 -3.37
C PHE A 84 3.79 -6.04 -3.36
N ARG A 85 4.31 -5.60 -4.52
CA ARG A 85 5.71 -5.19 -4.67
C ARG A 85 5.96 -3.82 -4.05
N GLU A 86 4.99 -2.93 -4.14
CA GLU A 86 5.06 -1.57 -3.63
C GLU A 86 5.19 -1.60 -2.10
N THR A 87 4.44 -2.47 -1.41
CA THR A 87 4.59 -2.67 0.04
C THR A 87 5.99 -3.17 0.42
N ALA A 88 6.55 -4.10 -0.35
CA ALA A 88 7.90 -4.62 -0.12
C ALA A 88 8.96 -3.53 -0.35
N ALA A 89 8.83 -2.75 -1.43
CA ALA A 89 9.71 -1.64 -1.74
C ALA A 89 9.68 -0.57 -0.64
N LEU A 90 8.48 -0.15 -0.19
CA LEU A 90 8.32 0.84 0.88
C LEU A 90 8.96 0.39 2.19
N ARG A 91 8.82 -0.90 2.54
CA ARG A 91 9.49 -1.50 3.71
C ARG A 91 11.00 -1.43 3.59
N GLU A 92 11.54 -1.84 2.45
CA GLU A 92 12.98 -1.83 2.21
C GLU A 92 13.56 -0.40 2.24
N ILE A 93 12.88 0.56 1.61
CA ILE A 93 13.29 1.97 1.56
C ILE A 93 13.30 2.60 2.96
N THR A 94 12.31 2.28 3.79
CA THR A 94 12.13 2.93 5.10
C THR A 94 12.67 2.11 6.29
N GLY A 95 13.24 0.94 6.03
CA GLY A 95 13.69 0.01 7.08
C GLY A 95 12.56 -0.57 7.93
N LYS A 96 11.31 -0.50 7.46
CA LYS A 96 10.16 -1.06 8.16
C LYS A 96 10.02 -2.55 7.86
N THR A 97 9.40 -3.29 8.77
CA THR A 97 9.11 -4.72 8.62
C THR A 97 7.62 -4.99 8.72
N ALA A 98 7.20 -6.23 8.51
CA ALA A 98 5.88 -6.67 8.95
C ALA A 98 5.77 -6.66 10.48
N ILE A 99 4.56 -6.92 10.99
CA ILE A 99 4.35 -7.17 12.42
C ILE A 99 5.26 -8.34 12.89
N PRO A 100 5.73 -8.36 14.15
CA PRO A 100 6.76 -9.29 14.58
C PRO A 100 6.44 -10.76 14.32
N GLU A 101 5.18 -11.16 14.53
CA GLU A 101 4.70 -12.54 14.33
C GLU A 101 4.81 -12.94 12.86
N PHE A 102 4.37 -12.06 11.96
CA PHE A 102 4.39 -12.33 10.52
C PHE A 102 5.81 -12.26 9.96
N GLN A 103 6.64 -11.33 10.46
CA GLN A 103 8.04 -11.23 10.09
C GLN A 103 8.81 -12.52 10.42
N ARG A 104 8.65 -13.05 11.63
CA ARG A 104 9.24 -14.35 12.04
C ARG A 104 8.76 -15.50 11.16
N TRP A 105 7.48 -15.50 10.78
CA TRP A 105 6.94 -16.51 9.87
C TRP A 105 7.54 -16.40 8.47
N LEU A 106 7.67 -15.19 7.92
CA LEU A 106 8.30 -14.95 6.61
C LEU A 106 9.75 -15.42 6.59
N GLU A 107 10.50 -15.17 7.67
CA GLU A 107 11.87 -15.65 7.84
C GLU A 107 11.92 -17.17 7.93
N LYS A 108 11.07 -17.79 8.74
CA LYS A 108 10.97 -19.25 8.86
C LYS A 108 10.64 -19.93 7.53
N MET A 109 9.79 -19.29 6.71
CA MET A 109 9.40 -19.79 5.39
C MET A 109 10.44 -19.52 4.30
N GLY A 110 11.47 -18.73 4.61
CA GLY A 110 12.54 -18.35 3.69
C GLY A 110 12.13 -17.28 2.66
N PHE A 111 11.05 -16.53 2.89
CA PHE A 111 10.61 -15.45 2.02
C PHE A 111 11.33 -14.12 2.29
N VAL A 112 11.77 -13.92 3.53
CA VAL A 112 12.53 -12.73 3.95
C VAL A 112 13.80 -13.15 4.69
N GLU A 113 14.90 -12.44 4.43
CA GLU A 113 16.16 -12.57 5.15
C GLU A 113 16.76 -11.18 5.36
N ASN A 114 17.21 -10.86 6.58
CA ASN A 114 17.77 -9.55 6.93
C ASN A 114 16.87 -8.36 6.52
N GLY A 115 15.54 -8.52 6.67
CA GLY A 115 14.56 -7.51 6.30
C GLY A 115 14.31 -7.33 4.80
N ARG A 116 14.91 -8.17 3.94
CA ARG A 116 14.79 -8.09 2.48
C ARG A 116 14.15 -9.36 1.91
N LEU A 117 13.43 -9.22 0.80
CA LEU A 117 12.87 -10.37 0.09
C LEU A 117 13.98 -11.28 -0.46
N THR A 118 13.79 -12.59 -0.35
CA THR A 118 14.69 -13.58 -0.95
C THR A 118 14.25 -13.92 -2.38
N LYS A 119 15.01 -14.80 -3.07
CA LYS A 119 14.63 -15.34 -4.38
C LYS A 119 13.34 -16.16 -4.37
N LYS A 120 12.87 -16.60 -3.20
CA LYS A 120 11.62 -17.36 -3.02
C LYS A 120 10.39 -16.43 -3.00
N ALA A 121 10.58 -15.15 -2.71
CA ALA A 121 9.48 -14.21 -2.61
C ALA A 121 8.82 -13.96 -3.98
N GLY A 122 7.50 -13.93 -3.99
CA GLY A 122 6.70 -13.73 -5.22
C GLY A 122 6.44 -15.01 -6.01
N ASP A 123 7.07 -16.13 -5.67
CA ASP A 123 6.79 -17.43 -6.27
C ASP A 123 5.73 -18.19 -5.45
N GLY A 124 4.47 -18.08 -5.87
CA GLY A 124 3.34 -18.75 -5.20
C GLY A 124 3.42 -20.28 -5.23
N SER A 125 4.22 -20.87 -6.13
CA SER A 125 4.39 -22.34 -6.18
C SER A 125 5.06 -22.90 -4.93
N SER A 126 5.80 -22.06 -4.20
CA SER A 126 6.45 -22.37 -2.92
C SER A 126 5.49 -22.77 -1.79
N LEU A 127 4.18 -22.63 -1.99
CA LEU A 127 3.13 -23.00 -1.02
C LEU A 127 2.38 -24.28 -1.41
N LEU A 128 2.68 -24.87 -2.57
CA LEU A 128 1.94 -26.03 -3.09
C LEU A 128 2.41 -27.38 -2.54
N PHE A 129 3.54 -27.43 -1.80
CA PHE A 129 4.12 -28.65 -1.25
C PHE A 129 4.75 -28.42 0.12
#